data_AF-A0A644Z2I8-F1
#
_entry.id   AF-A0A644Z2I8-F1
#
_cell.length_a   1.000
_cell.length_b   1.000
_cell.length_c   1.000
_cell.angle_alpha   90.00
_cell.angle_beta   90.00
_cell.angle_gamma   90.00
#
_symmetry.space_group_name_H-M   'P 1'
#
loop_
_entity.id
_entity.type
_entity.pdbx_description
1 polymer ?
#
loop_
_entity_poly.entity_id
_entity_poly.type
_entity_poly.pdbx_seq_one_letter_code
_entity_poly.pdbx_strand_id
1 'polypeptide(L)'
;MPVRDGGTGFGPSEPGQQHAGDGSLRRVRRAGGGGGGPGAVRCGAGLHRPLPSGDGGRMQKVSVLCVGKLKEKFYADAAAEYLKRLSRYCKAEIVELPEARLSEAPSPAEIERALLEEAGRVEDRLPKSGALIALCVEGKTLSSPAFAEALNGFAVSGASQLTFLIGGSVGLHQSLKDRAELRLSMSPMTFPHHLARVMLLEQLYRAYQIQTGGRYHK
;
A
#
# COMPACT_ATOMS: atom_id res chain seq x y z
N MET A 1 45.98 43.08 19.52
CA MET A 1 47.44 42.86 19.50
C MET A 1 47.88 42.54 20.93
N PRO A 2 48.61 41.44 21.25
CA PRO A 2 48.90 40.16 20.55
C PRO A 2 48.01 39.00 21.13
N VAL A 3 47.69 37.85 20.51
CA VAL A 3 48.38 36.71 19.82
C VAL A 3 49.10 35.71 20.75
N ARG A 4 48.58 34.46 20.80
CA ARG A 4 49.25 33.13 20.60
C ARG A 4 48.26 32.00 20.97
N ASP A 5 47.73 31.25 20.00
CA ASP A 5 48.24 30.00 19.37
C ASP A 5 48.20 28.80 20.35
N GLY A 6 47.72 27.61 20.05
CA GLY A 6 47.29 26.95 18.82
C GLY A 6 47.25 25.44 19.11
N GLY A 7 46.18 24.74 18.73
CA GLY A 7 46.02 23.30 18.98
C GLY A 7 45.60 22.55 17.72
N THR A 8 46.59 22.02 17.00
CA THR A 8 46.51 20.95 15.98
C THR A 8 47.37 19.81 16.54
N GLY A 9 47.20 18.51 16.28
CA GLY A 9 46.37 17.68 15.43
C GLY A 9 46.99 16.26 15.47
N PHE A 10 46.16 15.24 15.25
CA PHE A 10 46.45 13.90 14.68
C PHE A 10 47.78 13.16 14.96
N GLY A 11 47.64 11.88 15.33
CA GLY A 11 48.64 10.83 15.06
C GLY A 11 47.98 9.47 14.82
N PRO A 12 48.35 8.70 13.77
CA PRO A 12 47.91 7.31 13.56
C PRO A 12 49.05 6.30 13.82
N SER A 13 48.72 5.03 14.12
CA SER A 13 49.64 3.87 13.97
C SER A 13 48.88 2.54 13.92
N GLU A 14 48.98 1.80 12.81
CA GLU A 14 48.60 0.37 12.64
C GLU A 14 49.81 -0.56 12.99
N PRO A 15 49.86 -1.86 12.59
CA PRO A 15 49.14 -3.03 13.11
C PRO A 15 50.10 -4.18 13.56
N GLY A 16 49.58 -5.19 14.26
CA GLY A 16 50.34 -6.40 14.66
C GLY A 16 49.68 -7.70 14.19
N GLN A 17 50.42 -8.49 13.40
CA GLN A 17 50.09 -9.80 12.84
C GLN A 17 50.56 -10.99 13.73
N GLN A 18 50.04 -12.19 13.36
CA GLN A 18 50.63 -13.56 13.46
C GLN A 18 50.54 -14.32 14.81
N HIS A 19 50.36 -15.65 14.93
CA HIS A 19 50.49 -16.86 14.07
C HIS A 19 49.63 -18.02 14.70
N ALA A 20 48.92 -18.90 13.96
CA ALA A 20 49.28 -20.18 13.29
C ALA A 20 49.22 -21.49 14.13
N GLY A 21 48.76 -22.58 13.49
CA GLY A 21 48.80 -24.00 13.93
C GLY A 21 47.48 -24.74 13.61
N ASP A 22 47.27 -25.29 12.41
CA ASP A 22 47.74 -26.55 11.78
C ASP A 22 47.06 -27.85 12.31
N GLY A 23 46.66 -28.75 11.40
CA GLY A 23 46.11 -30.06 11.82
C GLY A 23 45.19 -30.85 10.88
N SER A 24 45.65 -31.22 9.68
CA SER A 24 45.39 -32.52 9.01
C SER A 24 44.01 -32.90 8.38
N LEU A 25 44.03 -32.92 7.04
CA LEU A 25 43.54 -33.93 6.08
C LEU A 25 42.71 -35.14 6.59
N ARG A 26 41.48 -35.29 6.05
CA ARG A 26 41.03 -36.57 5.44
C ARG A 26 40.14 -36.35 4.21
N ARG A 27 40.44 -37.15 3.19
CA ARG A 27 39.87 -37.20 1.84
C ARG A 27 38.67 -38.16 1.84
N VAL A 28 37.52 -37.74 1.33
CA VAL A 28 36.44 -38.65 0.88
C VAL A 28 36.03 -38.24 -0.54
N ARG A 29 35.95 -39.22 -1.43
CA ARG A 29 35.65 -39.09 -2.86
C ARG A 29 34.14 -39.13 -3.13
N ARG A 30 33.74 -38.32 -4.12
CA ARG A 30 32.69 -38.49 -5.18
C ARG A 30 31.23 -38.84 -4.81
N ALA A 31 30.33 -37.96 -5.25
CA ALA A 31 29.28 -38.12 -6.30
C ALA A 31 28.61 -36.73 -6.45
N GLY A 32 28.34 -36.12 -7.61
CA GLY A 32 27.56 -36.60 -8.75
C GLY A 32 26.20 -35.88 -8.77
N GLY A 33 25.97 -34.97 -9.73
CA GLY A 33 24.72 -34.21 -9.93
C GLY A 33 24.95 -32.70 -9.73
N GLY A 34 24.79 -31.79 -10.69
CA GLY A 34 23.87 -31.75 -11.81
C GLY A 34 22.78 -30.73 -11.50
N GLY A 35 22.83 -29.54 -12.12
CA GLY A 35 21.65 -28.68 -12.23
C GLY A 35 21.84 -27.20 -11.91
N GLY A 36 21.66 -26.37 -12.94
CA GLY A 36 20.85 -25.15 -12.86
C GLY A 36 21.52 -23.88 -12.31
N GLY A 37 22.02 -23.05 -13.22
CA GLY A 37 22.25 -21.63 -12.92
C GLY A 37 20.95 -20.89 -12.56
N PRO A 38 21.03 -19.71 -11.93
CA PRO A 38 19.85 -18.96 -11.51
C PRO A 38 19.05 -18.53 -12.74
N GLY A 39 17.86 -19.12 -12.88
CA GLY A 39 16.94 -18.90 -13.99
C GLY A 39 16.42 -17.46 -14.00
N ALA A 40 16.60 -16.80 -15.13
CA ALA A 40 15.87 -15.61 -15.50
C ALA A 40 14.36 -15.87 -15.38
N VAL A 41 13.67 -15.02 -14.61
CA VAL A 41 12.21 -14.99 -14.56
C VAL A 41 11.72 -14.63 -15.96
N ARG A 42 11.15 -15.63 -16.67
CA ARG A 42 10.47 -15.39 -17.94
C ARG A 42 9.21 -14.57 -17.67
N CYS A 43 9.17 -13.35 -18.19
CA CYS A 43 7.93 -12.61 -18.38
C CYS A 43 7.05 -13.41 -19.34
N GLY A 44 6.11 -14.18 -18.79
CA GLY A 44 5.03 -14.76 -19.58
C GLY A 44 4.12 -13.64 -20.05
N ALA A 45 3.98 -13.49 -21.37
CA ALA A 45 2.94 -12.69 -21.99
C ALA A 45 1.58 -13.29 -21.60
N GLY A 46 0.99 -12.80 -20.51
CA GLY A 46 -0.35 -13.14 -20.09
C GLY A 46 -1.35 -12.51 -21.05
N LEU A 47 -2.05 -13.35 -21.81
CA LEU A 47 -3.23 -12.98 -22.56
C LEU A 47 -4.21 -12.23 -21.65
N HIS A 48 -4.44 -10.94 -21.93
CA HIS A 48 -5.52 -10.17 -21.35
C HIS A 48 -6.84 -10.89 -21.66
N ARG A 49 -7.38 -11.63 -20.69
CA ARG A 49 -8.76 -12.11 -20.77
C ARG A 49 -9.64 -10.95 -20.30
N PRO A 50 -10.52 -10.40 -21.16
CA PRO A 50 -11.52 -9.46 -20.68
C PRO A 50 -12.34 -10.12 -19.58
N LEU A 51 -12.78 -9.32 -18.61
CA LEU A 51 -13.71 -9.77 -17.58
C LEU A 51 -14.86 -10.54 -18.24
N PRO A 52 -15.25 -11.71 -17.72
CA PRO A 52 -16.31 -12.50 -18.32
C PRO A 52 -17.60 -11.68 -18.33
N SER A 53 -17.99 -11.23 -19.51
CA SER A 53 -19.33 -10.74 -19.79
C SER A 53 -20.27 -11.95 -19.77
N GLY A 54 -20.90 -12.22 -18.62
CA GLY A 54 -22.03 -13.14 -18.55
C GLY A 54 -21.96 -14.17 -17.43
N ASP A 55 -22.35 -13.75 -16.23
CA ASP A 55 -23.20 -14.54 -15.34
C ASP A 55 -24.03 -13.56 -14.50
N GLY A 56 -25.35 -13.44 -14.76
CA GLY A 56 -26.36 -12.78 -13.90
C GLY A 56 -25.90 -11.61 -13.02
N GLY A 57 -25.18 -10.64 -13.62
CA GLY A 57 -24.12 -9.84 -13.00
C GLY A 57 -24.49 -9.05 -11.75
N ARG A 58 -24.00 -9.50 -10.59
CA ARG A 58 -23.83 -8.60 -9.45
C ARG A 58 -22.65 -7.68 -9.71
N MET A 59 -22.95 -6.44 -10.09
CA MET A 59 -21.97 -5.36 -10.21
C MET A 59 -21.17 -5.25 -8.90
N GLN A 60 -19.85 -5.39 -8.99
CA GLN A 60 -18.94 -5.37 -7.85
C GLN A 60 -19.12 -4.09 -7.04
N LYS A 61 -19.20 -4.20 -5.71
CA LYS A 61 -19.31 -3.05 -4.82
C LYS A 61 -17.91 -2.56 -4.44
N VAL A 62 -17.67 -1.26 -4.57
CA VAL A 62 -16.43 -0.62 -4.13
C VAL A 62 -16.78 0.45 -3.11
N SER A 63 -16.28 0.30 -1.89
CA SER A 63 -16.47 1.29 -0.82
C SER A 63 -15.13 1.94 -0.51
N VAL A 64 -15.09 3.27 -0.50
CA VAL A 64 -13.95 4.04 -0.02
C VAL A 64 -14.30 4.56 1.38
N LEU A 65 -13.89 3.80 2.39
CA LEU A 65 -14.10 4.10 3.80
C LEU A 65 -12.99 5.02 4.31
N CYS A 66 -13.36 6.23 4.70
CA CYS A 66 -12.40 7.25 5.12
C CYS A 66 -12.69 7.71 6.54
N VAL A 67 -11.64 7.88 7.34
CA VAL A 67 -11.70 8.68 8.57
C VAL A 67 -11.50 10.15 8.18
N GLY A 68 -12.38 11.02 8.69
CA GLY A 68 -12.39 12.44 8.35
C GLY A 68 -13.39 12.79 7.25
N LYS A 69 -14.08 13.93 7.43
CA LYS A 69 -15.03 14.47 6.45
C LYS A 69 -14.32 15.38 5.46
N LEU A 70 -14.64 15.22 4.18
CA LEU A 70 -14.16 16.10 3.13
C LEU A 70 -14.88 17.44 3.19
N LYS A 71 -14.17 18.50 3.59
CA LYS A 71 -14.78 19.83 3.79
C LYS A 71 -14.50 20.79 2.63
N GLU A 72 -13.37 20.63 1.97
CA GLU A 72 -12.97 21.55 0.91
C GLU A 72 -13.72 21.24 -0.39
N LYS A 73 -14.39 22.25 -0.94
CA LYS A 73 -15.24 22.11 -2.12
C LYS A 73 -14.51 21.50 -3.32
N PHE A 74 -13.26 21.91 -3.57
CA PHE A 74 -12.51 21.42 -4.72
C PHE A 74 -12.18 19.92 -4.65
N TYR A 75 -11.90 19.39 -3.45
CA TYR A 75 -11.74 17.95 -3.28
C TYR A 75 -13.07 17.21 -3.41
N ALA A 76 -14.14 17.77 -2.84
CA ALA A 76 -15.48 17.18 -2.95
C ALA A 76 -15.95 17.09 -4.41
N ASP A 77 -15.77 18.16 -5.19
CA ASP A 77 -16.10 18.19 -6.61
C ASP A 77 -15.27 17.15 -7.41
N ALA A 78 -13.96 17.06 -7.13
CA ALA A 78 -13.09 16.08 -7.79
C ALA A 78 -13.49 14.64 -7.45
N ALA A 79 -13.78 14.35 -6.18
CA ALA A 79 -14.25 13.03 -5.75
C ALA A 79 -15.59 12.66 -6.40
N ALA A 80 -16.53 13.60 -6.47
CA ALA A 80 -17.83 13.41 -7.11
C ALA A 80 -17.71 13.10 -8.61
N GLU A 81 -16.80 13.78 -9.31
CA GLU A 81 -16.55 13.52 -10.74
C GLU A 81 -16.03 12.09 -10.97
N TYR A 82 -15.09 11.60 -10.16
CA TYR A 82 -14.61 10.23 -10.28
C TYR A 82 -15.64 9.19 -9.85
N LEU A 83 -16.44 9.43 -8.81
CA LEU A 83 -17.57 8.56 -8.46
C LEU A 83 -18.58 8.44 -9.62
N LYS A 84 -18.92 9.56 -10.25
CA LYS A 84 -19.80 9.57 -11.42
C LYS A 84 -19.21 8.75 -12.57
N ARG A 85 -17.91 8.86 -12.84
CA ARG A 85 -17.23 8.07 -13.87
C ARG A 85 -17.18 6.57 -13.52
N LEU A 86 -16.93 6.24 -12.26
CA LEU A 86 -16.88 4.87 -11.74
C LEU A 86 -18.23 4.16 -11.80
N SER A 87 -19.34 4.90 -11.68
CA SER A 87 -20.71 4.34 -11.70
C SER A 87 -21.04 3.51 -12.95
N ARG A 88 -20.28 3.68 -14.04
CA ARG A 88 -20.42 2.89 -15.28
C ARG A 88 -19.81 1.48 -15.19
N TYR A 89 -18.96 1.23 -14.21
CA TYR A 89 -18.18 -0.01 -14.07
C TYR A 89 -18.52 -0.76 -12.78
N CYS A 90 -18.76 -0.03 -11.68
CA CYS A 90 -18.99 -0.63 -10.37
C CYS A 90 -19.96 0.21 -9.51
N LYS A 91 -20.47 -0.39 -8.43
CA LYS A 91 -21.24 0.33 -7.41
C LYS A 91 -20.26 0.96 -6.43
N ALA A 92 -19.77 2.16 -6.77
CA ALA A 92 -18.84 2.92 -5.95
C ALA A 92 -19.55 3.82 -4.94
N GLU A 93 -19.07 3.85 -3.70
CA GLU A 93 -19.53 4.75 -2.65
C GLU A 93 -18.35 5.27 -1.81
N ILE A 94 -18.52 6.44 -1.20
CA ILE A 94 -17.61 6.95 -0.16
C ILE A 94 -18.36 6.89 1.17
N VAL A 95 -17.72 6.31 2.18
CA VAL A 95 -18.25 6.26 3.55
C VAL A 95 -17.30 7.06 4.43
N GLU A 96 -17.81 8.08 5.10
CA GLU A 96 -17.02 8.94 5.98
C GLU A 96 -17.31 8.62 7.44
N LEU A 97 -16.26 8.42 8.22
CA LEU A 97 -16.29 8.26 9.65
C LEU A 97 -15.74 9.52 10.33
N PRO A 98 -16.26 9.89 11.52
CA PRO A 98 -15.71 10.99 12.29
C PRO A 98 -14.26 10.70 12.70
N GLU A 99 -13.39 11.69 12.54
CA GLU A 99 -12.01 11.66 13.05
C GLU A 99 -12.01 11.94 14.56
N ALA A 100 -11.16 11.25 15.30
CA ALA A 100 -10.93 11.53 16.71
C ALA A 100 -10.28 12.91 16.87
N ARG A 101 -10.69 13.65 17.91
CA ARG A 101 -10.10 14.96 18.19
C ARG A 101 -8.77 14.76 18.90
N LEU A 102 -7.71 15.31 18.33
CA LEU A 102 -6.39 15.39 18.93
C LEU A 102 -6.08 16.84 19.32
N SER A 103 -5.22 17.01 20.33
CA SER A 103 -4.60 18.30 20.65
C SER A 103 -3.59 18.69 19.56
N GLU A 104 -3.10 19.94 19.57
CA GLU A 104 -2.12 20.40 18.58
C GLU A 104 -0.79 19.63 18.62
N ALA A 105 -0.41 19.14 19.80
CA ALA A 105 0.78 18.31 20.03
C ALA A 105 0.40 17.09 20.89
N PRO A 106 -0.23 16.06 20.29
CA PRO A 106 -0.69 14.90 21.03
C PRO A 106 0.49 14.00 21.44
N SER A 107 0.43 13.47 22.66
CA SER A 107 1.36 12.46 23.12
C SER A 107 1.17 11.13 22.36
N PRO A 108 2.18 10.24 22.33
CA PRO A 108 2.05 8.92 21.68
C PRO A 108 0.86 8.10 22.22
N ALA A 109 0.56 8.19 23.52
CA ALA A 109 -0.57 7.51 24.13
C ALA A 109 -1.93 8.09 23.71
N GLU A 110 -2.00 9.40 23.45
CA GLU A 110 -3.21 10.03 22.92
C GLU A 110 -3.45 9.64 21.46
N ILE A 111 -2.40 9.60 20.65
CA ILE A 111 -2.46 9.11 19.26
C ILE A 111 -2.94 7.66 19.24
N GLU A 112 -2.35 6.80 20.05
CA GLU A 112 -2.72 5.38 20.11
C GLU A 112 -4.19 5.18 20.51
N ARG A 113 -4.66 5.92 21.53
CA ARG A 113 -6.07 5.88 21.94
C ARG A 113 -7.00 6.36 20.83
N ALA A 114 -6.65 7.43 20.12
CA ALA A 114 -7.42 7.94 18.99
C ALA A 114 -7.49 6.93 17.83
N LEU A 115 -6.35 6.33 17.47
CA LEU A 115 -6.27 5.29 16.45
C LEU A 115 -7.12 4.06 16.82
N LEU A 116 -7.11 3.65 18.09
CA LEU A 116 -7.92 2.52 18.57
C LEU A 116 -9.43 2.82 18.54
N GLU A 117 -9.84 4.03 18.92
CA GLU A 117 -11.24 4.48 18.82
C GLU A 117 -11.70 4.52 17.35
N GLU A 118 -10.88 5.06 16.46
CA GLU A 118 -11.14 5.05 15.01
C GLU A 118 -11.22 3.64 14.46
N ALA A 119 -10.35 2.73 14.91
CA ALA A 119 -10.39 1.33 14.51
C ALA A 119 -11.71 0.65 14.90
N GLY A 120 -12.23 0.90 16.11
CA GLY A 120 -13.55 0.39 16.50
C GLY A 120 -14.66 0.87 15.55
N ARG A 121 -14.67 2.16 15.20
CA ARG A 121 -15.64 2.72 14.25
C ARG A 121 -15.50 2.17 12.83
N VAL A 122 -14.27 1.89 12.39
CA VAL A 122 -14.00 1.25 11.11
C VAL A 122 -14.53 -0.18 11.12
N GLU A 123 -14.18 -0.96 12.15
CA GLU A 123 -14.61 -2.34 12.34
C GLU A 123 -16.14 -2.50 12.26
N ASP A 124 -16.90 -1.62 12.92
CA ASP A 124 -18.37 -1.59 12.88
C ASP A 124 -18.95 -1.34 11.48
N ARG A 125 -18.15 -0.78 10.56
CA ARG A 125 -18.56 -0.45 9.20
C ARG A 125 -18.05 -1.42 8.15
N LEU A 126 -17.10 -2.29 8.50
CA LEU A 126 -16.56 -3.26 7.57
C LEU A 126 -17.60 -4.34 7.25
N PRO A 127 -17.73 -4.74 5.96
CA PRO A 127 -18.62 -5.83 5.60
C PRO A 127 -18.12 -7.15 6.21
N LYS A 128 -19.03 -8.09 6.46
CA LYS A 128 -18.69 -9.44 6.94
C LYS A 128 -17.84 -10.23 5.94
N SER A 129 -17.91 -9.88 4.66
CA SER A 129 -17.20 -10.54 3.57
C SER A 129 -16.76 -9.52 2.52
N GLY A 130 -15.61 -9.75 1.91
CA GLY A 130 -14.99 -8.86 0.93
C GLY A 130 -13.50 -8.76 1.19
N ALA A 131 -12.81 -7.92 0.41
CA ALA A 131 -11.40 -7.60 0.65
C ALA A 131 -11.30 -6.18 1.23
N LEU A 132 -10.46 -6.03 2.24
CA LEU A 132 -10.00 -4.78 2.85
C LEU A 132 -8.63 -4.40 2.28
N ILE A 133 -8.55 -3.21 1.70
CA ILE A 133 -7.31 -2.64 1.18
C ILE A 133 -7.00 -1.40 2.03
N ALA A 134 -5.96 -1.47 2.86
CA ALA A 134 -5.54 -0.36 3.70
C ALA A 134 -4.55 0.53 2.94
N LEU A 135 -4.82 1.83 2.87
CA LEU A 135 -3.87 2.80 2.35
C LEU A 135 -2.90 3.22 3.46
N CYS A 136 -1.62 2.93 3.26
CA CYS A 136 -0.56 3.34 4.18
C CYS A 136 0.77 3.55 3.44
N VAL A 137 1.61 4.46 3.93
CA VAL A 137 2.85 4.89 3.25
C VAL A 137 3.83 3.72 3.12
N GLU A 138 3.89 2.86 4.14
CA GLU A 138 4.70 1.65 4.22
C GLU A 138 4.12 0.46 3.43
N GLY A 139 2.99 0.64 2.74
CA GLY A 139 2.36 -0.38 1.91
C GLY A 139 3.14 -0.68 0.62
N LYS A 140 2.67 -1.67 -0.12
CA LYS A 140 3.21 -2.03 -1.43
C LYS A 140 2.88 -0.94 -2.46
N THR A 141 3.88 -0.49 -3.21
CA THR A 141 3.67 0.36 -4.38
C THR A 141 3.33 -0.50 -5.60
N LEU A 142 2.31 -0.10 -6.36
CA LEU A 142 1.89 -0.78 -7.57
C LEU A 142 1.85 0.21 -8.74
N SER A 143 2.25 -0.26 -9.93
CA SER A 143 1.91 0.45 -11.17
C SER A 143 0.41 0.34 -11.44
N SER A 144 -0.16 1.24 -12.26
CA SER A 144 -1.59 1.16 -12.59
C SER A 144 -2.03 -0.18 -13.20
N PRO A 145 -1.26 -0.83 -14.11
CA PRO A 145 -1.59 -2.19 -14.57
C PRO A 145 -1.56 -3.23 -13.44
N ALA A 146 -0.54 -3.21 -12.59
CA ALA A 146 -0.45 -4.14 -11.46
C ALA A 146 -1.57 -3.92 -10.44
N PHE A 147 -2.00 -2.68 -10.24
CA PHE A 147 -3.17 -2.37 -9.43
C PHE A 147 -4.45 -2.94 -10.03
N ALA A 148 -4.67 -2.77 -11.34
CA ALA A 148 -5.83 -3.36 -12.03
C ALA A 148 -5.84 -4.89 -11.98
N GLU A 149 -4.68 -5.53 -12.09
CA GLU A 149 -4.54 -6.97 -11.89
C GLU A 149 -4.88 -7.39 -10.46
N ALA A 150 -4.41 -6.66 -9.44
CA ALA A 150 -4.75 -6.93 -8.05
C ALA A 150 -6.27 -6.83 -7.80
N LEU A 151 -6.94 -5.81 -8.34
CA LEU A 151 -8.40 -5.68 -8.23
C LEU A 151 -9.14 -6.86 -8.87
N ASN A 152 -8.68 -7.30 -10.04
CA ASN A 152 -9.24 -8.47 -10.71
C ASN A 152 -8.99 -9.75 -9.90
N GLY A 153 -7.82 -9.89 -9.29
CA GLY A 153 -7.48 -11.00 -8.40
C GLY A 153 -8.47 -11.16 -7.25
N PHE A 154 -8.84 -10.07 -6.59
CA PHE A 154 -9.86 -10.09 -5.54
C PHE A 154 -11.25 -10.48 -6.06
N ALA A 155 -11.64 -9.97 -7.24
CA ALA A 155 -12.93 -10.34 -7.84
C ALA A 155 -12.99 -11.84 -8.17
N VAL A 156 -11.91 -12.39 -8.75
CA VAL A 156 -11.80 -13.82 -9.09
C VAL A 156 -11.77 -14.70 -7.84
N SER A 157 -11.18 -14.22 -6.73
CA SER A 157 -11.22 -14.94 -5.44
C SER A 157 -12.58 -14.86 -4.73
N GLY A 158 -13.60 -14.29 -5.37
CA GLY A 158 -14.97 -14.24 -4.88
C GLY A 158 -15.28 -13.03 -3.99
N ALA A 159 -14.40 -12.03 -3.90
CA ALA A 159 -14.69 -10.81 -3.15
C ALA A 159 -15.79 -9.99 -3.85
N SER A 160 -17.02 -10.11 -3.35
CA SER A 160 -18.16 -9.34 -3.88
C SER A 160 -18.10 -7.84 -3.56
N GLN A 161 -17.27 -7.46 -2.58
CA GLN A 161 -17.04 -6.08 -2.17
C GLN A 161 -15.54 -5.84 -1.93
N LEU A 162 -15.04 -4.71 -2.43
CA LEU A 162 -13.75 -4.15 -2.04
C LEU A 162 -13.97 -2.94 -1.14
N THR A 163 -13.26 -2.89 -0.03
CA THR A 163 -13.28 -1.75 0.89
C THR A 163 -11.88 -1.16 0.96
N PHE A 164 -11.72 0.04 0.44
CA PHE A 164 -10.49 0.82 0.54
C PHE A 164 -10.57 1.69 1.78
N LEU A 165 -9.61 1.53 2.68
CA LEU A 165 -9.56 2.23 3.95
C LEU A 165 -8.50 3.33 3.92
N ILE A 166 -8.92 4.56 4.18
CA ILE A 166 -8.05 5.74 4.33
C ILE A 166 -8.15 6.24 5.76
N GLY A 167 -7.01 6.31 6.44
CA GLY A 167 -6.90 6.83 7.80
C GLY A 167 -7.04 8.34 7.90
N GLY A 168 -7.11 8.83 9.15
CA GLY A 168 -7.12 10.26 9.45
C GLY A 168 -5.72 10.87 9.37
N SER A 169 -5.54 12.02 10.01
CA SER A 169 -4.27 12.76 10.07
C SER A 169 -3.09 11.95 10.62
N VAL A 170 -3.35 11.02 11.54
CA VAL A 170 -2.34 10.16 12.19
C VAL A 170 -2.25 8.74 11.61
N GLY A 171 -2.98 8.47 10.53
CA GLY A 171 -2.92 7.19 9.81
C GLY A 171 -3.94 6.16 10.29
N LEU A 172 -3.52 4.89 10.37
CA LEU A 172 -4.37 3.75 10.70
C LEU A 172 -3.78 2.97 11.86
N HIS A 173 -4.65 2.46 12.74
CA HIS A 173 -4.24 1.54 13.80
C HIS A 173 -3.66 0.25 13.22
N GLN A 174 -2.70 -0.35 13.92
CA GLN A 174 -1.99 -1.54 13.44
C GLN A 174 -2.93 -2.73 13.19
N SER A 175 -3.97 -2.92 14.01
CA SER A 175 -4.94 -4.01 13.84
C SER A 175 -5.65 -3.98 12.47
N LEU A 176 -5.96 -2.80 11.94
CA LEU A 176 -6.61 -2.66 10.63
C LEU A 176 -5.64 -3.00 9.50
N LYS A 177 -4.37 -2.60 9.66
CA LYS A 177 -3.31 -2.92 8.70
C LYS A 177 -3.04 -4.42 8.67
N ASP A 178 -3.06 -5.09 9.83
CA ASP A 178 -2.86 -6.54 9.98
C ASP A 178 -4.02 -7.33 9.39
N ARG A 179 -5.25 -6.80 9.47
CA ARG A 179 -6.43 -7.40 8.84
C ARG A 179 -6.47 -7.25 7.32
N ALA A 180 -5.89 -6.20 6.76
CA ALA A 180 -6.00 -5.89 5.34
C ALA A 180 -5.32 -6.95 4.45
N GLU A 181 -6.03 -7.43 3.43
CA GLU A 181 -5.51 -8.34 2.42
C GLU A 181 -4.45 -7.67 1.52
N LEU A 182 -4.51 -6.33 1.41
CA LEU A 182 -3.48 -5.53 0.77
C LEU A 182 -3.24 -4.22 1.54
N ARG A 183 -1.98 -3.99 1.90
CA ARG A 183 -1.48 -2.66 2.28
C ARG A 183 -0.96 -1.97 1.03
N LEU A 184 -1.65 -0.93 0.59
CA LEU A 184 -1.35 -0.20 -0.65
C LEU A 184 -0.68 1.14 -0.31
N SER A 185 0.46 1.40 -0.92
CA SER A 185 1.12 2.72 -0.87
C SER A 185 0.94 3.43 -2.19
N MET A 186 0.49 4.69 -2.13
CA MET A 186 0.40 5.56 -3.31
C MET A 186 1.76 6.18 -3.67
N SER A 187 2.64 6.33 -2.68
CA SER A 187 3.95 6.98 -2.79
C SER A 187 4.72 6.75 -1.49
N PRO A 188 6.06 6.73 -1.52
CA PRO A 188 6.87 6.87 -0.30
C PRO A 188 6.68 8.23 0.39
N MET A 189 6.09 9.22 -0.30
CA MET A 189 5.74 10.52 0.28
C MET A 189 4.43 10.45 1.07
N THR A 190 4.32 11.29 2.11
CA THR A 190 3.08 11.46 2.87
C THR A 190 2.17 12.46 2.17
N PHE A 191 0.97 12.03 1.81
CA PHE A 191 -0.06 12.90 1.26
C PHE A 191 -1.17 13.16 2.27
N PRO A 192 -1.77 14.36 2.29
CA PRO A 192 -2.97 14.61 3.07
C PRO A 192 -4.08 13.62 2.69
N HIS A 193 -4.77 13.08 3.68
CA HIS A 193 -5.79 12.04 3.48
C HIS A 193 -6.92 12.46 2.52
N HIS A 194 -7.29 13.75 2.49
CA HIS A 194 -8.23 14.30 1.51
C HIS A 194 -7.73 14.18 0.06
N LEU A 195 -6.45 14.47 -0.19
CA LEU A 195 -5.83 14.32 -1.51
C LEU A 195 -5.70 12.83 -1.88
N ALA A 196 -5.26 12.00 -0.92
CA ALA A 196 -5.16 10.54 -1.11
C ALA A 196 -6.49 9.93 -1.56
N ARG A 197 -7.61 10.40 -1.01
CA ARG A 197 -8.96 9.98 -1.42
C ARG A 197 -9.24 10.26 -2.91
N VAL A 198 -8.94 11.47 -3.39
CA VAL A 198 -9.17 11.83 -4.79
C VAL A 198 -8.25 11.03 -5.71
N MET A 199 -6.98 10.87 -5.35
CA MET A 199 -6.03 10.08 -6.14
C MET A 199 -6.44 8.61 -6.21
N LEU A 200 -6.93 8.03 -5.11
CA LEU A 200 -7.43 6.66 -5.10
C LEU A 200 -8.63 6.49 -6.05
N LEU A 201 -9.59 7.40 -6.02
CA LEU A 201 -10.76 7.35 -6.90
C LEU A 201 -10.36 7.43 -8.38
N GLU A 202 -9.37 8.27 -8.72
CA GLU A 202 -8.81 8.32 -10.07
C GLU A 202 -8.13 6.99 -10.45
N GLN A 203 -7.30 6.43 -9.57
CA GLN A 203 -6.61 5.16 -9.84
C GLN A 203 -7.58 3.98 -9.96
N LEU A 204 -8.66 3.98 -9.18
CA LEU A 204 -9.75 3.01 -9.33
C LEU A 204 -10.39 3.15 -10.71
N TYR A 205 -10.73 4.36 -11.13
CA TYR A 205 -11.29 4.60 -12.45
C TYR A 205 -10.36 4.12 -13.56
N ARG A 206 -9.07 4.46 -13.46
CA ARG A 206 -8.02 4.01 -14.39
C ARG A 206 -7.94 2.48 -14.42
N ALA A 207 -7.94 1.82 -13.27
CA ALA A 207 -7.89 0.37 -13.17
C ALA A 207 -9.08 -0.31 -13.87
N TYR A 208 -10.30 0.20 -13.68
CA TYR A 208 -11.48 -0.29 -14.40
C TYR A 208 -11.36 -0.04 -15.91
N GLN A 209 -10.84 1.11 -16.34
CA GLN A 209 -10.61 1.36 -17.76
C GLN A 209 -9.62 0.37 -18.39
N ILE A 210 -8.52 0.04 -17.70
CA ILE A 210 -7.58 -1.02 -18.13
C ILE A 210 -8.32 -2.33 -18.34
N GLN A 211 -9.10 -2.76 -17.34
CA GLN A 211 -9.79 -4.04 -17.36
C GLN A 211 -10.79 -4.15 -18.51
N THR A 212 -11.44 -3.04 -18.88
CA THR A 212 -12.38 -2.98 -20.01
C THR A 212 -11.72 -2.77 -21.38
N GLY A 213 -10.39 -2.67 -21.45
CA GLY A 213 -9.67 -2.37 -22.71
C GLY A 213 -9.87 -0.93 -23.21
N GLY A 214 -10.21 0.00 -22.31
CA GLY A 214 -10.48 1.39 -22.64
C GLY A 214 -9.24 2.18 -23.08
N ARG A 215 -9.44 3.12 -24.01
CA ARG A 215 -8.40 3.96 -24.68
C ARG A 215 -7.65 4.96 -23.77
N TYR A 216 -7.72 4.85 -22.45
CA TYR A 216 -7.16 5.85 -21.52
C TYR A 216 -5.73 5.56 -21.04
N HIS A 217 -5.16 4.42 -21.43
CA HIS A 217 -3.75 4.14 -21.21
C HIS A 217 -2.89 4.89 -22.23
N LYS A 218 -2.19 5.93 -21.75
CA LYS A 218 -1.02 6.53 -22.37
C LYS A 218 0.07 6.62 -21.32
#